data_AF-A0A3C1V4Q1-F1
#
_entry.id   AF-A0A3C1V4Q1-F1
#
_cell.length_a   1.000
_cell.length_b   1.000
_cell.length_c   1.000
_cell.angle_alpha   90.00
_cell.angle_beta   90.00
_cell.angle_gamma   90.00
#
_symmetry.space_group_name_H-M   'P 1'
#
loop_
_entity.id
_entity.type
_entity.pdbx_description
1 polymer ?
#
loop_
_entity_poly.entity_id
_entity_poly.type
_entity_poly.pdbx_seq_one_letter_code
_entity_poly.pdbx_strand_id
1 'polypeptide(L)' 'LAPAACFVQAKTYNGGGTWYTLDIDYPQVATILHDAGYRGWVSLEFEGKDDPLIAIPKNLELLRHAFDRQ' A
#
# COMPACT_ATOMS: atom_id res chain seq x y z
N LEU A 1 -11.15 -0.67 -14.06
CA LEU A 1 -10.92 -1.61 -12.93
C LEU A 1 -11.17 -0.93 -11.59
N ALA A 2 -10.48 0.18 -11.26
CA ALA A 2 -10.60 0.85 -9.97
C ALA A 2 -12.05 1.18 -9.50
N PRO A 3 -12.98 1.67 -10.36
CA PRO A 3 -14.36 1.93 -9.92
C PRO A 3 -15.15 0.69 -9.48
N ALA A 4 -14.69 -0.51 -9.84
CA ALA A 4 -15.30 -1.78 -9.46
C ALA A 4 -14.55 -2.47 -8.31
N ALA A 5 -13.52 -1.84 -7.75
CA ALA A 5 -12.74 -2.41 -6.65
C ALA A 5 -13.59 -2.47 -5.37
N CYS A 6 -13.67 -3.65 -4.77
CA CYS A 6 -14.31 -3.85 -3.46
C CYS A 6 -13.29 -4.01 -2.32
N PHE A 7 -12.01 -4.22 -2.65
CA PHE A 7 -10.92 -4.40 -1.71
C PHE A 7 -9.59 -4.03 -2.37
N VAL A 8 -8.69 -3.41 -1.61
CA VAL A 8 -7.34 -3.03 -2.06
C VAL A 8 -6.31 -3.59 -1.08
N GLN A 9 -5.35 -4.35 -1.61
CA GLN A 9 -4.17 -4.79 -0.88
C GLN A 9 -2.96 -3.98 -1.34
N ALA A 10 -2.26 -3.36 -0.40
CA ALA A 10 -1.07 -2.56 -0.61
C ALA A 10 0.16 -3.36 -0.16
N LYS A 11 0.95 -3.84 -1.13
CA LYS A 11 2.15 -4.63 -0.88
C LYS A 11 3.39 -3.76 -0.69
N THR A 12 4.16 -4.04 0.35
CA THR A 12 5.43 -3.36 0.62
C THR A 12 6.59 -4.35 0.62
N TYR A 13 7.72 -3.96 0.04
CA TYR A 13 8.85 -4.86 -0.22
C TYR A 13 10.12 -4.50 0.57
N ASN A 14 9.99 -3.92 1.77
CA ASN A 14 11.11 -3.68 2.68
C ASN A 14 11.80 -5.01 3.04
N GLY A 15 13.13 -5.03 2.97
CA GLY A 15 13.90 -6.28 3.10
C GLY A 15 13.90 -7.16 1.84
N GLY A 16 13.31 -6.67 0.73
CA GLY A 16 13.16 -7.39 -0.53
C GLY A 16 11.91 -8.27 -0.56
N GLY A 17 11.34 -8.42 -1.76
CA GLY A 17 10.19 -9.30 -1.96
C GLY A 17 10.55 -10.78 -2.02
N THR A 18 9.53 -11.62 -1.89
CA THR A 18 9.69 -13.08 -1.96
C THR A 18 10.15 -13.53 -3.35
N TRP A 19 9.63 -12.90 -4.40
CA TRP A 19 9.92 -13.23 -5.81
C TRP A 19 10.58 -12.07 -6.57
N TYR A 20 10.13 -10.84 -6.31
CA TYR A 20 10.65 -9.61 -6.90
C TYR A 20 10.38 -8.44 -5.94
N THR A 21 11.16 -7.38 -6.08
CA THR A 21 10.99 -6.13 -5.31
C THR A 21 10.49 -5.07 -6.28
N LEU A 22 9.37 -4.43 -5.95
CA LEU A 22 8.87 -3.27 -6.69
C LEU A 22 9.01 -2.02 -5.85
N ASP A 23 9.35 -0.93 -6.53
CA ASP A 23 9.17 0.41 -5.99
C ASP A 23 7.81 0.93 -6.45
N ILE A 24 6.89 1.15 -5.51
CA ILE A 24 5.50 1.52 -5.79
C ILE A 24 5.30 2.98 -5.39
N ASP A 25 4.89 3.81 -6.35
CA ASP A 25 4.47 5.19 -6.11
C ASP A 25 3.07 5.22 -5.49
N TYR A 26 3.02 5.05 -4.16
CA TYR A 26 1.79 5.08 -3.40
C TYR A 26 1.02 6.42 -3.48
N PRO A 27 1.66 7.60 -3.52
CA PRO A 27 0.97 8.85 -3.81
C PRO A 27 0.19 8.85 -5.14
N GLN A 28 0.78 8.31 -6.20
CA GLN A 28 0.09 8.17 -7.49
C GLN A 28 -1.08 7.19 -7.39
N VAL A 29 -0.88 6.04 -6.73
CA VAL A 29 -1.94 5.04 -6.50
C VAL A 29 -3.10 5.64 -5.72
N ALA A 30 -2.82 6.43 -4.68
CA ALA A 30 -3.84 7.10 -3.87
C ALA A 30 -4.70 8.05 -4.72
N THR A 31 -4.07 8.86 -5.58
CA THR A 31 -4.78 9.72 -6.55
C THR A 31 -5.73 8.92 -7.44
N ILE A 32 -5.26 7.81 -8.02
CA ILE A 32 -6.09 6.95 -8.89
C ILE A 32 -7.30 6.40 -8.15
N LEU A 33 -7.13 5.92 -6.92
CA LEU A 33 -8.22 5.35 -6.13
C LEU A 33 -9.22 6.41 -5.67
N HIS A 34 -8.73 7.59 -5.29
CA HIS A 34 -9.56 8.73 -4.93
C HIS A 34 -10.40 9.24 -6.10
N ASP A 35 -9.79 9.42 -7.27
CA ASP A 35 -10.48 9.90 -8.48
C ASP A 35 -11.51 8.86 -8.98
N ALA A 36 -11.29 7.59 -8.69
CA ALA A 36 -12.24 6.51 -8.93
C ALA A 36 -13.37 6.44 -7.87
N GLY A 37 -13.34 7.28 -6.83
CA GLY A 37 -14.34 7.31 -5.77
C GLY A 37 -14.26 6.13 -4.81
N TYR A 38 -13.11 5.45 -4.71
CA TYR A 38 -12.94 4.33 -3.79
C TYR A 38 -12.98 4.81 -2.34
N ARG A 39 -13.84 4.19 -1.52
CA ARG A 39 -13.99 4.48 -0.09
C ARG A 39 -13.84 3.24 0.81
N GLY A 40 -13.34 2.15 0.22
CA GLY A 40 -13.11 0.90 0.94
C GLY A 40 -11.77 0.89 1.68
N TRP A 41 -11.46 -0.24 2.31
CA TRP A 41 -10.21 -0.42 3.03
C TRP A 41 -9.01 -0.56 2.10
N VAL A 42 -7.89 0.04 2.50
CA VAL A 42 -6.55 -0.25 1.95
C VAL A 42 -5.82 -1.09 3.00
N SER A 43 -5.68 -2.38 2.73
CA SER A 43 -5.04 -3.33 3.64
C SER A 43 -3.57 -3.47 3.31
N LEU A 44 -2.70 -3.24 4.29
CA LEU A 44 -1.28 -3.59 4.16
C LEU A 44 -1.15 -5.10 3.96
N GLU A 45 -0.41 -5.51 2.93
CA GLU A 45 0.02 -6.88 2.70
C GLU A 45 1.55 -6.93 2.83
N PHE A 46 2.01 -7.56 3.91
CA PHE A 46 3.44 -7.63 4.23
C PHE A 46 4.05 -8.91 3.65
N GLU A 47 4.87 -8.76 2.61
CA GLU A 47 5.64 -9.86 1.97
C GLU A 47 7.17 -9.70 2.13
N GLY A 48 7.60 -8.68 2.86
CA GLY A 48 9.01 -8.36 3.10
C GLY A 48 9.70 -9.37 4.02
N LYS A 49 11.03 -9.43 3.94
CA LYS A 49 11.87 -10.31 4.78
C LYS A 49 12.45 -9.60 6.02
N ASP A 50 12.22 -8.30 6.17
CA ASP A 50 12.62 -7.54 7.36
C ASP A 50 11.85 -7.98 8.62
N ASP A 51 12.37 -7.62 9.80
CA ASP A 51 11.68 -7.84 11.08
C ASP A 51 10.27 -7.19 11.04
N PRO A 52 9.19 -7.97 11.19
CA PRO A 52 7.83 -7.45 11.11
C PRO A 52 7.53 -6.38 12.17
N LEU A 53 8.15 -6.45 13.35
CA LEU A 53 7.93 -5.45 14.41
C LEU A 53 8.52 -4.08 14.05
N ILE A 54 9.48 -4.05 13.12
CA ILE A 54 10.11 -2.82 12.63
C ILE A 54 9.50 -2.39 11.30
N ALA A 55 9.26 -3.32 10.39
CA ALA A 55 8.81 -3.02 9.03
C ALA A 55 7.34 -2.65 8.97
N ILE A 56 6.45 -3.36 9.70
CA ILE A 56 5.01 -3.09 9.65
C ILE A 56 4.68 -1.65 10.08
N PRO A 57 5.20 -1.09 11.20
CA PRO A 57 4.95 0.30 11.57
C PRO A 57 5.39 1.30 10.49
N LYS A 58 6.56 1.11 9.89
CA LYS A 58 7.08 1.96 8.80
C LYS A 58 6.19 1.90 7.56
N ASN A 59 5.72 0.71 7.21
CA ASN A 59 4.86 0.50 6.06
C ASN A 59 3.49 1.14 6.27
N LEU A 60 2.93 1.02 7.48
CA LEU A 60 1.69 1.72 7.84
C LEU A 60 1.85 3.23 7.82
N GLU A 61 2.99 3.77 8.26
CA GLU A 61 3.29 5.21 8.16
C GLU A 61 3.35 5.68 6.70
N LEU A 62 4.03 4.93 5.84
CA LEU A 62 4.10 5.21 4.40
C LEU A 62 2.71 5.23 3.77
N LEU A 63 1.88 4.21 4.05
CA LEU A 63 0.53 4.14 3.50
C LEU A 63 -0.36 5.24 4.06
N ARG A 64 -0.32 5.52 5.37
CA ARG A 64 -1.05 6.66 5.96
C ARG A 64 -0.66 7.98 5.31
N HIS A 65 0.63 8.22 5.09
CA HIS A 65 1.07 9.43 4.42
C HIS A 65 0.50 9.57 3.00
N ALA A 66 0.36 8.46 2.27
CA ALA A 66 -0.21 8.45 0.93
C ALA A 66 -1.73 8.62 0.90
N PHE A 67 -2.45 8.06 1.89
CA PHE A 67 -3.92 7.94 1.85
C PHE A 67 -4.67 8.85 2.85
N ASP A 68 -4.05 9.40 3.90
CA ASP A 68 -4.75 10.20 4.95
C ASP A 68 -4.99 11.68 4.58
N ARG A 69 -4.49 12.17 3.45
CA ARG A 69 -4.55 13.60 3.06
C ARG A 69 -5.52 13.95 1.93
N GLN A 70 -6.61 13.20 1.77
CA GLN A 70 -7.62 13.46 0.75
C GLN A 70 -9.02 13.64 1.34
#